data_AF-A0A151T752-F1
#
_entry.id   AF-A0A151T752-F1
#
_cell.length_a   1.000
_cell.length_b   1.000
_cell.length_c   1.000
_cell.angle_alpha   90.00
_cell.angle_beta   90.00
_cell.angle_gamma   90.00
#
_symmetry.space_group_name_H-M   'P 1'
#
loop_
_entity.id
_entity.type
_entity.pdbx_description
1 polymer ?
#
loop_
_entity_poly.entity_id
_entity_poly.type
_entity_poly.pdbx_seq_one_letter_code
_entity_poly.pdbx_strand_id
1 'polypeptide(L)' 'MSHAIKRLFYEQGVGPAICELDEDSRGKEMEWALMRLGCNPSVPAVFVGGKFVGSANTVMTLHLNGSLKKMLRDAGALWL' A
#
# COMPACT_ATOMS: atom_id res chain seq x y z
N MET A 1 3.30 2.77 -11.83
CA MET A 1 3.57 3.22 -10.43
C MET A 1 3.48 2.10 -9.40
N SER A 2 2.64 1.06 -9.56
CA SER A 2 2.55 -0.06 -8.60
C SER A 2 3.91 -0.74 -8.31
N HIS A 3 4.75 -0.95 -9.34
CA HIS A 3 6.10 -1.51 -9.16
C HIS A 3 7.03 -0.69 -8.25
N ALA A 4 6.91 0.64 -8.23
CA ALA A 4 7.73 1.48 -7.36
C ALA A 4 7.37 1.28 -5.89
N ILE A 5 6.07 1.19 -5.57
CA ILE A 5 5.62 0.88 -4.21
C ILE A 5 6.00 -0.54 -3.81
N LYS A 6 5.87 -1.53 -4.71
CA LYS A 6 6.35 -2.91 -4.44
C LYS A 6 7.83 -2.92 -4.06
N ARG A 7 8.68 -2.27 -4.88
CA ARG A 7 10.12 -2.16 -4.61
C ARG A 7 10.40 -1.45 -3.30
N LEU A 8 9.74 -0.32 -3.04
CA LEU A 8 9.90 0.43 -1.79
C LEU A 8 9.73 -0.47 -0.56
N PHE A 9 8.67 -1.29 -0.53
CA PHE A 9 8.42 -2.18 0.61
C PHE A 9 9.49 -3.27 0.73
N TYR A 10 9.89 -3.89 -0.38
CA TYR A 10 10.98 -4.88 -0.36
C TYR A 10 12.32 -4.29 0.09
N GLU A 11 12.65 -3.06 -0.33
CA GLU A 11 13.85 -2.34 0.09
C GLU A 11 13.85 -1.98 1.59
N GLN A 12 12.67 -1.88 2.21
CA GLN A 12 12.56 -1.78 3.68
C GLN A 12 12.69 -3.13 4.39
N GLY A 13 12.85 -4.24 3.69
CA GLY A 13 12.87 -5.59 4.27
C GLY A 13 11.48 -6.12 4.63
N VAL A 14 10.41 -5.56 4.07
CA VAL A 14 9.02 -6.01 4.29
C VAL A 14 8.59 -6.91 3.12
N GLY A 15 7.89 -8.00 3.43
CA GLY A 15 7.21 -8.85 2.44
C GLY A 15 5.72 -8.51 2.34
N PRO A 16 5.29 -7.58 1.47
CA PRO A 16 3.88 -7.23 1.34
C PRO A 16 3.10 -8.33 0.62
N ALA A 17 1.85 -8.55 1.03
CA ALA A 17 0.88 -9.27 0.21
C ALA A 17 0.48 -8.39 -0.98
N ILE A 18 0.60 -8.94 -2.20
CA ILE A 18 0.25 -8.24 -3.44
C ILE A 18 -1.04 -8.81 -3.99
N CYS A 19 -1.99 -7.93 -4.32
CA CYS A 19 -3.24 -8.27 -5.00
C CYS A 19 -3.28 -7.50 -6.32
N GLU A 20 -3.13 -8.21 -7.43
CA GLU A 20 -3.21 -7.66 -8.79
C GLU A 20 -4.69 -7.63 -9.21
N LEU A 21 -5.30 -6.45 -9.24
CA LEU A 21 -6.74 -6.32 -9.50
C LEU A 21 -7.09 -6.64 -10.96
N ASP A 22 -6.16 -6.46 -11.89
CA ASP A 22 -6.34 -6.80 -13.30
C ASP A 22 -6.40 -8.32 -13.55
N GLU A 23 -5.94 -9.13 -12.59
CA GLU A 23 -5.97 -10.58 -12.65
C GLU A 23 -7.08 -11.22 -11.78
N ASP A 24 -7.70 -10.48 -10.85
CA ASP A 24 -8.83 -10.97 -10.03
C ASP A 24 -10.17 -10.74 -10.76
N SER A 25 -11.00 -11.78 -10.81
CA SER A 25 -12.38 -11.72 -11.31
C SER A 25 -13.25 -10.58 -10.73
N ARG A 26 -12.97 -10.16 -9.49
CA ARG A 26 -13.65 -9.08 -8.75
C ARG A 26 -12.89 -7.76 -8.80
N GLY A 27 -11.82 -7.67 -9.59
CA GLY A 27 -10.93 -6.51 -9.67
C GLY A 27 -11.64 -5.18 -9.85
N LYS A 28 -12.59 -5.12 -10.79
CA LYS A 28 -13.39 -3.90 -11.05
C LYS A 28 -14.21 -3.45 -9.84
N GLU A 29 -14.80 -4.39 -9.11
CA GLU A 29 -15.57 -4.09 -7.89
C GLU A 29 -14.65 -3.56 -6.79
N MET A 30 -13.46 -4.15 -6.67
CA MET A 30 -12.42 -3.69 -5.74
C MET A 30 -11.92 -2.30 -6.11
N GLU A 31 -11.68 -2.00 -7.39
CA GLU A 31 -11.30 -0.65 -7.84
C GLU A 31 -12.34 0.40 -7.45
N TRP A 32 -13.63 0.11 -7.67
CA TRP A 32 -14.72 1.01 -7.27
C TRP A 32 -14.78 1.21 -5.76
N ALA A 33 -14.62 0.13 -4.99
CA ALA A 33 -14.55 0.23 -3.53
C ALA A 33 -13.36 1.08 -3.06
N LEU A 34 -12.18 0.91 -3.67
CA LEU A 34 -10.98 1.71 -3.36
C LEU A 34 -11.16 3.18 -3.70
N MET A 35 -11.79 3.50 -4.84
CA MET A 35 -12.14 4.88 -5.19
C MET A 35 -13.11 5.49 -4.17
N ARG A 36 -14.11 4.74 -3.71
CA ARG A 36 -15.06 5.18 -2.66
C ARG A 36 -14.40 5.38 -1.30
N LEU A 37 -13.32 4.65 -1.02
CA LEU A 37 -12.45 4.87 0.15
C LEU A 37 -11.51 6.08 0.00
N GLY A 38 -11.52 6.76 -1.15
CA GLY A 38 -10.69 7.94 -1.43
C GLY A 38 -9.34 7.63 -2.07
N CYS A 39 -9.11 6.41 -2.57
CA CYS A 39 -7.91 6.08 -3.33
C CYS A 39 -8.06 6.59 -4.77
N ASN A 40 -7.35 7.67 -5.10
CA ASN A 40 -7.31 8.22 -6.46
C ASN A 40 -5.86 8.46 -6.92
N PRO A 41 -5.38 7.76 -7.97
CA PRO A 41 -6.03 6.66 -8.69
C PRO A 41 -6.30 5.43 -7.79
N SER A 42 -7.18 4.53 -8.22
CA SER A 42 -7.62 3.34 -7.45
C SER A 42 -6.45 2.43 -7.03
N VAL A 43 -5.38 2.41 -7.82
CA VAL A 43 -4.17 1.62 -7.58
C VAL A 43 -2.88 2.45 -7.70
N PRO A 44 -1.83 2.14 -6.91
CA PRO A 44 -1.83 1.15 -5.84
C PRO A 44 -2.58 1.69 -4.60
N ALA A 45 -3.35 0.82 -3.94
CA ALA A 45 -3.93 1.09 -2.63
C ALA A 45 -3.16 0.31 -1.56
N VAL A 46 -2.61 1.01 -0.57
CA VAL A 46 -1.77 0.39 0.46
C VAL A 46 -2.52 0.31 1.78
N PHE A 47 -2.42 -0.85 2.41
CA PHE A 47 -2.95 -1.13 3.74
C PHE A 47 -1.81 -1.60 4.65
N VAL A 48 -1.80 -1.15 5.90
CA VAL A 48 -0.82 -1.56 6.92
C VAL A 48 -1.57 -1.87 8.21
N GLY A 49 -1.36 -3.06 8.77
CA GLY A 49 -2.08 -3.51 9.97
C GLY A 49 -3.61 -3.49 9.81
N GLY A 50 -4.11 -3.78 8.60
CA GLY A 50 -5.54 -3.75 8.26
C GLY A 50 -6.14 -2.35 8.03
N LYS A 51 -5.35 -1.28 8.15
CA LYS A 51 -5.82 0.10 7.94
C LYS A 51 -5.41 0.63 6.58
N PHE A 52 -6.33 1.31 5.90
CA PHE A 52 -6.03 1.99 4.63
C PHE A 52 -5.07 3.16 4.88
N VAL A 53 -3.95 3.17 4.18
CA VAL A 53 -2.89 4.18 4.28
C VAL A 53 -3.02 5.22 3.17
N GLY A 54 -3.33 4.79 1.96
CA GLY A 54 -3.51 5.68 0.83
C GLY A 54 -2.93 5.16 -0.48
N SER A 55 -2.86 6.07 -1.46
CA SER A 55 -2.29 5.81 -2.77
C SER A 55 -0.76 5.97 -2.75
N ALA A 56 -0.12 5.77 -3.92
CA ALA A 56 1.33 5.92 -4.07
C ALA A 56 1.87 7.24 -3.49
N ASN A 57 1.19 8.37 -3.73
CA ASN A 57 1.65 9.67 -3.27
C ASN A 57 1.69 9.75 -1.74
N THR A 58 0.62 9.32 -1.07
CA THR A 58 0.54 9.30 0.39
C THR A 58 1.64 8.41 0.99
N VAL A 59 1.85 7.23 0.41
CA VAL A 59 2.90 6.30 0.85
C VAL A 59 4.29 6.91 0.68
N MET A 60 4.56 7.59 -0.43
CA MET A 60 5.83 8.29 -0.65
C MET A 60 6.03 9.44 0.35
N THR A 61 5.00 10.23 0.65
CA THR A 61 5.07 11.26 1.69
C THR A 61 5.40 10.67 3.06
N LEU A 62 4.75 9.57 3.43
CA LEU A 62 5.00 8.86 4.69
C LEU A 62 6.40 8.22 4.74
N HIS A 63 6.92 7.79 3.58
CA HIS A 63 8.28 7.29 3.49
C HIS A 63 9.29 8.42 3.75
N LEU A 64 9.13 9.56 3.09
CA LEU A 64 10.03 10.71 3.21
C LEU A 64 10.04 11.30 4.62
N ASN A 65 8.89 11.34 5.30
CA ASN A 65 8.81 11.84 6.68
C ASN A 65 9.10 10.79 7.76
N GLY A 66 9.47 9.56 7.37
CA GLY A 66 9.82 8.46 8.28
C GLY A 66 8.64 7.77 8.96
N SER A 67 7.41 8.27 8.84
CA SER A 67 6.22 7.70 9.49
C SER A 67 5.88 6.30 8.96
N LEU A 68 6.18 6.01 7.69
CA LEU A 68 5.94 4.69 7.12
C LEU A 68 6.69 3.59 7.88
N LYS A 69 7.96 3.81 8.23
CA LYS A 69 8.75 2.84 9.02
C LYS A 69 8.13 2.58 10.39
N LYS A 70 7.66 3.64 11.06
CA LYS A 70 6.96 3.53 12.34
C LYS A 70 5.70 2.68 12.20
N MET A 71 4.85 2.96 11.21
CA MET A 71 3.63 2.20 10.95
C MET A 71 3.91 0.71 10.69
N LEU A 72 4.97 0.40 9.95
CA LEU A 72 5.35 -0.99 9.65
C LEU A 72 5.83 -1.74 10.89
N ARG A 73 6.58 -1.08 11.79
CA ARG A 73 6.98 -1.64 13.09
C ARG A 73 5.78 -1.88 13.99
N ASP A 74 4.89 -0.89 14.11
CA ASP A 74 3.68 -0.98 14.92
C ASP A 74 2.75 -2.11 14.44
N ALA A 75 2.77 -2.41 13.14
CA ALA A 75 2.04 -3.52 12.53
C ALA A 75 2.78 -4.88 12.59
N GLY A 76 3.99 -4.94 13.17
CA GLY A 76 4.81 -6.15 13.25
C GLY A 76 5.41 -6.60 11.91
N ALA A 77 5.35 -5.74 10.88
CA ALA A 77 5.87 -6.04 9.55
C ALA A 77 7.39 -5.78 9.43
N LEU A 78 7.96 -5.02 10.35
CA LEU A 78 9.39 -4.67 10.39
C LEU A 78 9.95 -4.84 11.81
N TRP A 79 11.04 -5.60 11.96
CA TRP A 79 11.58 -6.03 13.26
C TRP A 79 12.86 -5.31 13.71
N LEU A 80 13.54 -4.57 12.83
CA LEU A 80 14.76 -3.81 13.14
C LEU A 80 14.46 -2.34 13.29
#